data_AF-A0A2V6CCF0-F1
#
_entry.id   AF-A0A2V6CCF0-F1
#
_cell.length_a   1.000
_cell.length_b   1.000
_cell.length_c   1.000
_cell.angle_alpha   90.00
_cell.angle_beta   90.00
_cell.angle_gamma   90.00
#
_symmetry.space_group_name_H-M   'P 1'
#
loop_
_entity.id
_entity.type
_entity.pdbx_description
1 polymer ?
#
loop_
_entity_poly.entity_id
_entity_poly.type
_entity_poly.pdbx_seq_one_letter_code
_entity_poly.pdbx_strand_id
1 'polypeptide(L)'
;MPSESGSDVKFEIGHVLFIDIVGYSKLLIHEQSEQLQKLREIVRATEQFRAAQAEGNLLRLPTGDGGALVFRTTPEAPVACALEISRALKNYPQLRVRMGIHSGPVQEVTDINEQINIAGAGINIAQRVMDCGDAGHILVSKRIAEDLEQYARWRQLLHDLGTCEVKHGVTLALVNLYSDEIGNPEVPKKFKGDEAREKKVEATAAALRKSIAVLPFENLSEDKANAYFADGIQEEILTRLSRIGDLKVISRTST
;
A
#
# COMPACT_ATOMS: atom_id res chain seq x y z
N MET A 1 6.91 32.22 -39.84
CA MET A 1 6.90 31.90 -38.39
C MET A 1 6.90 30.39 -38.28
N PRO A 2 7.95 29.75 -37.74
CA PRO A 2 8.06 28.31 -37.71
C PRO A 2 7.02 27.72 -36.75
N SER A 3 6.40 26.64 -37.20
CA SER A 3 5.45 25.80 -36.47
C SER A 3 6.14 25.06 -35.33
N GLU A 4 5.88 25.46 -34.09
CA GLU A 4 6.10 24.59 -32.94
C GLU A 4 4.99 23.53 -32.93
N SER A 5 5.30 22.35 -33.46
CA SER A 5 4.54 21.14 -33.21
C SER A 5 4.90 20.64 -31.80
N GLY A 6 4.30 21.25 -30.79
CA GLY A 6 4.16 20.57 -29.52
C GLY A 6 3.31 19.34 -29.77
N SER A 7 3.89 18.14 -29.67
CA SER A 7 3.10 16.91 -29.62
C SER A 7 2.13 17.05 -28.46
N ASP A 8 0.84 17.27 -28.75
CA ASP A 8 -0.20 17.34 -27.73
C ASP A 8 -0.08 16.08 -26.87
N VAL A 9 0.33 16.27 -25.61
CA VAL A 9 0.41 15.18 -24.64
C VAL A 9 -1.01 14.69 -24.41
N LYS A 10 -1.37 13.61 -25.09
CA LYS A 10 -2.71 13.05 -25.00
C LYS A 10 -2.83 12.34 -23.65
N PHE A 11 -3.44 13.04 -22.71
CA PHE A 11 -3.73 12.52 -21.38
C PHE A 11 -4.74 11.37 -21.51
N GLU A 12 -4.31 10.15 -21.22
CA GLU A 12 -5.17 8.97 -21.22
C GLU A 12 -5.14 8.33 -19.83
N ILE A 13 -6.31 7.91 -19.33
CA ILE A 13 -6.40 7.12 -18.10
C ILE A 13 -6.19 5.67 -18.50
N GLY A 14 -5.17 5.04 -17.90
CA GLY A 14 -4.91 3.62 -18.04
C GLY A 14 -5.34 2.86 -16.79
N HIS A 15 -5.91 1.68 -16.99
CA HIS A 15 -6.25 0.75 -15.92
C HIS A 15 -5.16 -0.33 -15.87
N VAL A 16 -4.30 -0.25 -14.86
CA VAL A 16 -3.04 -0.99 -14.81
C VAL A 16 -3.17 -2.18 -13.86
N LEU A 17 -2.83 -3.37 -14.35
CA LEU A 17 -2.59 -4.58 -13.55
C LEU A 17 -1.09 -4.90 -13.58
N PHE A 18 -0.43 -4.77 -12.43
CA PHE A 18 0.93 -5.26 -12.22
C PHE A 18 0.92 -6.67 -11.64
N ILE A 19 1.84 -7.50 -12.11
CA ILE A 19 2.00 -8.90 -11.70
C ILE A 19 3.49 -9.18 -11.52
N ASP A 20 3.84 -9.81 -10.42
CA ASP A 20 5.22 -10.14 -10.07
C ASP A 20 5.33 -11.53 -9.42
N ILE A 21 6.38 -12.28 -9.75
CA ILE A 21 6.68 -13.60 -9.17
C ILE A 21 7.42 -13.41 -7.83
N VAL A 22 6.80 -13.84 -6.75
CA VAL A 22 7.35 -13.65 -5.40
C VAL A 22 8.54 -14.58 -5.17
N GLY A 23 9.70 -13.96 -4.95
CA GLY A 23 10.96 -14.67 -4.71
C GLY A 23 11.68 -15.10 -5.99
N TYR A 24 11.31 -14.51 -7.14
CA TYR A 24 11.90 -14.80 -8.45
C TYR A 24 13.44 -14.81 -8.45
N SER A 25 14.07 -13.78 -7.87
CA SER A 25 15.52 -13.64 -7.82
C SER A 25 16.26 -14.72 -7.00
N LYS A 26 15.54 -15.51 -6.20
CA LYS A 26 16.11 -16.62 -5.42
C LYS A 26 16.10 -17.95 -6.18
N LEU A 27 15.42 -18.01 -7.31
CA LEU A 27 15.32 -19.20 -8.16
C LEU A 27 16.56 -19.36 -9.03
N LEU A 28 16.84 -20.59 -9.46
CA LEU A 28 17.85 -20.86 -10.47
C LEU A 28 17.42 -20.30 -11.83
N ILE A 29 18.38 -20.01 -12.72
CA ILE A 29 18.11 -19.34 -14.01
C ILE A 29 17.10 -20.12 -14.89
N HIS A 30 17.16 -21.46 -14.86
CA HIS A 30 16.21 -22.28 -15.61
C HIS A 30 14.81 -22.20 -15.01
N GLU A 31 14.68 -22.25 -13.67
CA GLU A 31 13.41 -22.09 -12.96
C GLU A 31 12.81 -20.70 -13.18
N GLN A 32 13.63 -19.65 -13.19
CA GLN A 32 13.22 -18.29 -13.52
C GLN A 32 12.58 -18.24 -14.92
N SER A 33 13.25 -18.82 -15.91
CA SER A 33 12.78 -18.85 -17.29
C SER A 33 11.46 -19.62 -17.43
N GLU A 34 11.37 -20.80 -16.80
CA GLU A 34 10.17 -21.64 -16.81
C GLU A 34 8.97 -20.95 -16.15
N GLN A 35 9.17 -20.35 -14.97
CA GLN A 35 8.10 -19.67 -14.24
C GLN A 35 7.62 -18.42 -14.97
N LEU A 36 8.53 -17.62 -15.54
CA LEU A 36 8.17 -16.44 -16.31
C LEU A 36 7.44 -16.82 -17.60
N GLN A 37 7.86 -17.89 -18.28
CA GLN A 37 7.15 -18.42 -19.44
C GLN A 37 5.74 -18.87 -19.05
N LYS A 38 5.61 -19.68 -18.00
CA LYS A 38 4.30 -20.17 -17.53
C LYS A 38 3.37 -19.02 -17.13
N LEU A 39 3.89 -18.00 -16.45
CA LEU A 39 3.13 -16.80 -16.12
C LEU A 39 2.59 -16.11 -17.39
N ARG A 40 3.44 -15.93 -18.41
CA ARG A 40 3.04 -15.32 -19.68
C ARG A 40 1.97 -16.14 -20.40
N GLU A 41 2.06 -17.47 -20.38
CA GLU A 41 1.04 -18.37 -20.93
C GLU A 41 -0.31 -18.17 -20.24
N ILE A 42 -0.32 -18.18 -18.90
CA ILE A 42 -1.54 -17.98 -18.10
C ILE A 42 -2.17 -16.62 -18.40
N VAL A 43 -1.35 -15.55 -18.38
CA VAL A 43 -1.81 -14.18 -18.62
C VAL A 43 -2.40 -14.04 -20.02
N ARG A 44 -1.77 -14.60 -21.06
CA ARG A 44 -2.28 -14.54 -22.44
C ARG A 44 -3.54 -15.38 -22.65
N ALA A 45 -3.78 -16.36 -21.78
CA ALA A 45 -4.95 -17.23 -21.83
C ALA A 45 -6.19 -16.63 -21.17
N THR A 46 -6.10 -15.45 -20.53
CA THR A 46 -7.27 -14.78 -19.96
C THR A 46 -8.17 -14.19 -21.05
N GLU A 47 -9.46 -14.15 -20.79
CA GLU A 47 -10.46 -13.56 -21.67
C GLU A 47 -10.24 -12.05 -21.79
N GLN A 48 -10.03 -11.37 -20.67
CA GLN A 48 -9.79 -9.92 -20.65
C GLN A 48 -8.55 -9.52 -21.45
N PHE A 49 -7.46 -10.29 -21.35
CA PHE A 49 -6.27 -10.05 -22.16
C PHE A 49 -6.57 -10.18 -23.66
N ARG A 50 -7.21 -11.28 -24.07
CA ARG A 50 -7.53 -11.53 -25.49
C ARG A 50 -8.48 -10.47 -26.05
N ALA A 51 -9.53 -10.14 -25.31
CA ALA A 51 -10.53 -9.14 -25.73
C ALA A 51 -9.88 -7.77 -25.93
N ALA A 52 -9.16 -7.27 -24.92
CA ALA A 52 -8.50 -5.97 -25.01
C ALA A 52 -7.39 -5.95 -26.07
N GLN A 53 -6.68 -7.08 -26.27
CA GLN A 53 -5.69 -7.19 -27.34
C GLN A 53 -6.32 -7.14 -28.74
N ALA A 54 -7.43 -7.84 -28.96
CA ALA A 54 -8.11 -7.87 -30.27
C ALA A 54 -8.61 -6.49 -30.70
N GLU A 55 -8.99 -5.65 -29.73
CA GLU A 55 -9.46 -4.28 -29.97
C GLU A 55 -8.33 -3.23 -29.99
N GLY A 56 -7.07 -3.61 -29.78
CA GLY A 56 -5.95 -2.67 -29.66
C GLY A 56 -5.97 -1.82 -28.38
N ASN A 57 -6.75 -2.23 -27.37
CA ASN A 57 -6.94 -1.53 -26.10
C ASN A 57 -6.03 -2.05 -24.98
N LEU A 58 -5.01 -2.84 -25.30
CA LEU A 58 -4.07 -3.41 -24.34
C LEU A 58 -2.62 -3.10 -24.69
N LEU A 59 -1.94 -2.45 -23.75
CA LEU A 59 -0.50 -2.27 -23.79
C LEU A 59 0.17 -3.16 -22.73
N ARG A 60 1.39 -3.61 -23.03
CA ARG A 60 2.13 -4.61 -22.25
C ARG A 60 3.48 -4.04 -21.88
N LEU A 61 3.77 -4.01 -20.59
CA LEU A 61 5.03 -3.54 -20.06
C LEU A 61 5.80 -4.73 -19.46
N PRO A 62 6.85 -5.26 -20.12
CA PRO A 62 7.65 -6.32 -19.53
C PRO A 62 8.42 -5.78 -18.31
N THR A 63 8.45 -6.57 -17.23
CA THR A 63 9.38 -6.37 -16.11
C THR A 63 10.31 -7.58 -16.02
N GLY A 64 11.36 -7.52 -15.18
CA GLY A 64 12.34 -8.61 -15.08
C GLY A 64 11.76 -9.93 -14.57
N ASP A 65 10.80 -9.84 -13.64
CA ASP A 65 10.19 -10.92 -12.85
C ASP A 65 8.68 -11.06 -13.06
N GLY A 66 8.11 -10.30 -14.01
CA GLY A 66 6.68 -10.31 -14.27
C GLY A 66 6.28 -9.38 -15.43
N GLY A 67 5.28 -8.55 -15.20
CA GLY A 67 4.86 -7.53 -16.15
C GLY A 67 3.70 -6.65 -15.67
N ALA A 68 3.43 -5.60 -16.43
CA ALA A 68 2.22 -4.81 -16.31
C ALA A 68 1.36 -4.91 -17.56
N LEU A 69 0.05 -4.92 -17.36
CA LEU A 69 -0.97 -4.83 -18.38
C LEU A 69 -1.71 -3.52 -18.21
N VAL A 70 -1.77 -2.71 -19.26
CA VAL A 70 -2.49 -1.44 -19.24
C VAL A 70 -3.68 -1.54 -20.19
N PHE A 71 -4.85 -1.60 -19.58
CA PHE A 71 -6.13 -1.63 -20.27
C PHE A 71 -6.62 -0.21 -20.51
N ARG A 72 -7.00 0.10 -21.74
CA ARG A 72 -7.64 1.37 -22.14
C ARG A 72 -9.17 1.26 -22.25
N THR A 73 -9.74 0.21 -21.66
CA THR A 73 -11.19 -0.07 -21.68
C THR A 73 -11.87 0.42 -20.41
N THR A 74 -12.01 -0.43 -19.41
CA THR A 74 -12.76 -0.18 -18.17
C THR A 74 -11.92 -0.53 -16.94
N PRO A 75 -12.21 0.05 -15.76
CA PRO A 75 -11.53 -0.33 -14.52
C PRO A 75 -11.82 -1.79 -14.09
N GLU A 76 -12.88 -2.41 -14.62
CA GLU A 76 -13.21 -3.81 -14.35
C GLU A 76 -12.28 -4.79 -15.06
N ALA A 77 -11.80 -4.45 -16.26
CA ALA A 77 -10.98 -5.33 -17.09
C ALA A 77 -9.72 -5.87 -16.39
N PRO A 78 -8.85 -5.04 -15.75
CA PRO A 78 -7.71 -5.58 -15.01
C PRO A 78 -8.11 -6.40 -13.79
N VAL A 79 -9.24 -6.08 -13.14
CA VAL A 79 -9.73 -6.81 -11.96
C VAL A 79 -10.22 -8.19 -12.36
N ALA A 80 -11.06 -8.28 -13.40
CA ALA A 80 -11.47 -9.56 -13.97
C ALA A 80 -10.26 -10.39 -14.44
N CYS A 81 -9.29 -9.76 -15.13
CA CYS A 81 -8.07 -10.42 -15.56
C CYS A 81 -7.28 -11.01 -14.37
N ALA A 82 -7.13 -10.26 -13.27
CA ALA A 82 -6.44 -10.74 -12.07
C ALA A 82 -7.14 -11.94 -11.42
N LEU A 83 -8.48 -11.96 -11.40
CA LEU A 83 -9.24 -13.11 -10.91
C LEU A 83 -9.05 -14.33 -11.82
N GLU A 84 -9.06 -14.15 -13.15
CA GLU A 84 -8.81 -15.23 -14.11
C GLU A 84 -7.40 -15.83 -13.97
N ILE A 85 -6.37 -14.98 -13.82
CA ILE A 85 -5.00 -15.40 -13.51
C ILE A 85 -4.97 -16.21 -12.22
N SER A 86 -5.59 -15.68 -11.15
CA SER A 86 -5.62 -16.34 -9.83
C SER A 86 -6.28 -17.71 -9.87
N ARG A 87 -7.37 -17.87 -10.65
CA ARG A 87 -8.01 -19.17 -10.87
C ARG A 87 -7.07 -20.14 -11.58
N ALA A 88 -6.40 -19.70 -12.64
CA ALA A 88 -5.48 -20.55 -13.39
C ALA A 88 -4.26 -20.99 -12.55
N LEU A 89 -3.76 -20.10 -11.67
CA LEU A 89 -2.61 -20.37 -10.79
C LEU A 89 -2.87 -21.45 -9.74
N LYS A 90 -4.13 -21.81 -9.45
CA LYS A 90 -4.44 -22.96 -8.59
C LYS A 90 -3.81 -24.26 -9.10
N ASN A 91 -3.66 -24.39 -10.42
CA ASN A 91 -3.05 -25.56 -11.05
C ASN A 91 -1.51 -25.51 -11.04
N TYR A 92 -0.91 -24.43 -10.53
CA TYR A 92 0.52 -24.18 -10.52
C TYR A 92 0.98 -23.60 -9.16
N PRO A 93 0.87 -24.36 -8.05
CA PRO A 93 1.15 -23.86 -6.70
C PRO A 93 2.59 -23.38 -6.48
N GLN A 94 3.54 -23.83 -7.31
CA GLN A 94 4.92 -23.37 -7.33
C GLN A 94 5.06 -21.93 -7.86
N LEU A 95 4.14 -21.49 -8.73
CA LEU A 95 4.14 -20.16 -9.33
C LEU A 95 3.39 -19.19 -8.42
N ARG A 96 4.11 -18.66 -7.44
CA ARG A 96 3.55 -17.72 -6.47
C ARG A 96 3.67 -16.30 -7.00
N VAL A 97 2.54 -15.69 -7.34
CA VAL A 97 2.50 -14.29 -7.80
C VAL A 97 1.90 -13.38 -6.75
N ARG A 98 2.15 -12.08 -6.89
CA ARG A 98 1.38 -11.00 -6.25
C ARG A 98 0.93 -10.02 -7.32
N MET A 99 -0.21 -9.39 -7.11
CA MET A 99 -0.81 -8.49 -8.08
C MET A 99 -1.23 -7.17 -7.44
N GLY A 100 -1.15 -6.08 -8.23
CA GLY A 100 -1.59 -4.75 -7.82
C GLY A 100 -2.31 -4.03 -8.95
N ILE A 101 -3.40 -3.35 -8.62
CA ILE A 101 -4.30 -2.74 -9.60
C ILE A 101 -4.54 -1.27 -9.26
N HIS A 102 -4.36 -0.40 -10.25
CA HIS A 102 -4.63 1.03 -10.12
C HIS A 102 -5.03 1.69 -11.46
N SER A 103 -5.85 2.74 -11.36
CA SER A 103 -6.31 3.54 -12.50
C SER A 103 -5.76 4.95 -12.37
N GLY A 104 -5.00 5.39 -13.36
CA GLY A 104 -4.34 6.68 -13.31
C GLY A 104 -3.84 7.15 -14.67
N PRO A 105 -3.29 8.37 -14.72
CA PRO A 105 -2.76 8.92 -15.95
C PRO A 105 -1.55 8.12 -16.43
N VAL A 106 -1.59 7.76 -17.71
CA VAL A 106 -0.53 7.07 -18.44
C VAL A 106 -0.27 7.79 -19.75
N GLN A 107 0.94 7.64 -20.26
CA GLN A 107 1.37 8.21 -21.53
C GLN A 107 2.18 7.17 -22.29
N GLU A 108 1.86 6.99 -23.56
CA GLU A 108 2.70 6.22 -24.47
C GLU A 108 4.00 7.00 -24.73
N VAL A 109 5.12 6.31 -24.55
CA VAL A 109 6.46 6.85 -24.79
C VAL A 109 7.23 5.87 -25.66
N THR A 110 8.12 6.37 -26.50
CA THR A 110 9.05 5.51 -27.23
C THR A 110 10.27 5.27 -26.35
N ASP A 111 10.60 4.00 -26.09
CA ASP A 111 11.77 3.67 -25.29
C ASP A 111 13.10 3.77 -26.08
N ILE A 112 14.21 3.48 -25.40
CA ILE A 112 15.56 3.53 -25.99
C ILE A 112 15.71 2.54 -27.17
N ASN A 113 14.87 1.51 -27.25
CA ASN A 113 14.87 0.52 -28.32
C ASN A 113 13.87 0.87 -29.44
N GLU A 114 13.36 2.10 -29.47
CA GLU A 114 12.35 2.57 -30.42
C GLU A 114 11.02 1.79 -30.34
N GLN A 115 10.74 1.13 -29.21
CA GLN A 115 9.49 0.42 -28.98
C GLN A 115 8.48 1.29 -28.24
N ILE A 116 7.20 1.14 -28.59
CA ILE A 116 6.11 1.77 -27.85
C ILE A 116 6.08 1.17 -26.43
N ASN A 117 6.19 2.06 -25.47
CA ASN A 117 6.28 1.79 -24.04
C ASN A 117 5.31 2.74 -23.31
N ILE A 118 5.20 2.65 -21.99
CA ILE A 118 4.30 3.47 -21.19
C ILE A 118 5.03 4.02 -19.98
N ALA A 119 4.83 5.30 -19.73
CA ALA A 119 5.22 5.95 -18.50
C ALA A 119 4.02 6.68 -17.87
N GLY A 120 4.15 7.08 -16.61
CA GLY A 120 3.16 7.93 -15.96
C GLY A 120 2.97 7.63 -14.48
N ALA A 121 2.30 8.54 -13.78
CA ALA A 121 2.00 8.37 -12.37
C ALA A 121 1.13 7.12 -12.12
N GLY A 122 0.22 6.78 -13.05
CA GLY A 122 -0.60 5.57 -12.95
C GLY A 122 0.23 4.29 -12.87
N ILE A 123 1.32 4.19 -13.64
CA ILE A 123 2.23 3.05 -13.63
C ILE A 123 2.95 2.95 -12.27
N ASN A 124 3.49 4.07 -11.79
CA ASN A 124 4.24 4.12 -10.53
C ASN A 124 3.36 3.75 -9.32
N ILE A 125 2.11 4.23 -9.29
CA ILE A 125 1.18 3.91 -8.20
C ILE A 125 0.75 2.44 -8.27
N ALA A 126 0.44 1.91 -9.46
CA ALA A 126 0.06 0.51 -9.61
C ALA A 126 1.15 -0.46 -9.13
N GLN A 127 2.42 -0.16 -9.44
CA GLN A 127 3.55 -0.92 -8.90
C GLN A 127 3.63 -0.83 -7.38
N ARG A 128 3.42 0.36 -6.80
CA ARG A 128 3.44 0.54 -5.34
C ARG A 128 2.29 -0.19 -4.64
N VAL A 129 1.11 -0.26 -5.27
CA VAL A 129 -0.02 -1.07 -4.79
C VAL A 129 0.41 -2.54 -4.72
N MET A 130 0.98 -3.09 -5.79
CA MET A 130 1.47 -4.47 -5.84
C MET A 130 2.55 -4.74 -4.77
N ASP A 131 3.51 -3.82 -4.61
CA ASP A 131 4.63 -3.95 -3.67
C ASP A 131 4.17 -4.09 -2.20
N CYS A 132 2.95 -3.67 -1.87
CA CYS A 132 2.38 -3.81 -0.54
C CYS A 132 1.82 -5.22 -0.27
N GLY A 133 1.64 -6.05 -1.30
CA GLY A 133 1.11 -7.39 -1.22
C GLY A 133 2.18 -8.46 -1.04
N ASP A 134 1.82 -9.52 -0.31
CA ASP A 134 2.57 -10.78 -0.27
C ASP A 134 2.08 -11.73 -1.38
N ALA A 135 2.72 -12.90 -1.52
CA ALA A 135 2.26 -13.95 -2.42
C ALA A 135 0.76 -14.26 -2.27
N GLY A 136 0.07 -14.40 -3.39
CA GLY A 136 -1.36 -14.66 -3.50
C GLY A 136 -2.25 -13.43 -3.38
N HIS A 137 -1.73 -12.26 -2.97
CA HIS A 137 -2.55 -11.06 -2.85
C HIS A 137 -2.89 -10.46 -4.20
N ILE A 138 -4.10 -9.91 -4.28
CA ILE A 138 -4.55 -9.01 -5.33
C ILE A 138 -4.93 -7.71 -4.64
N LEU A 139 -4.04 -6.73 -4.69
CA LEU A 139 -4.31 -5.44 -4.05
C LEU A 139 -4.85 -4.45 -5.06
N VAL A 140 -5.82 -3.65 -4.62
CA VAL A 140 -6.51 -2.67 -5.46
C VAL A 140 -6.43 -1.32 -4.76
N SER A 141 -6.10 -0.25 -5.49
CA SER A 141 -6.15 1.10 -4.94
C SER A 141 -7.59 1.49 -4.59
N LYS A 142 -7.78 2.24 -3.49
CA LYS A 142 -9.11 2.71 -3.03
C LYS A 142 -9.95 3.33 -4.15
N ARG A 143 -9.33 4.14 -5.03
CA ARG A 143 -9.97 4.74 -6.20
C ARG A 143 -10.73 3.73 -7.06
N ILE A 144 -10.12 2.60 -7.40
CA ILE A 144 -10.81 1.55 -8.18
C ILE A 144 -11.85 0.84 -7.31
N ALA A 145 -11.52 0.56 -6.06
CA ALA A 145 -12.44 -0.14 -5.17
C ALA A 145 -13.75 0.63 -4.98
N GLU A 146 -13.71 1.96 -4.90
CA GLU A 146 -14.87 2.86 -4.81
C GLU A 146 -15.74 2.83 -6.09
N ASP A 147 -15.12 2.70 -7.27
CA ASP A 147 -15.87 2.52 -8.52
C ASP A 147 -16.57 1.15 -8.56
N LEU A 148 -15.90 0.10 -8.03
CA LEU A 148 -16.37 -1.28 -8.11
C LEU A 148 -17.39 -1.65 -7.03
N GLU A 149 -17.32 -1.08 -5.83
CA GLU A 149 -18.19 -1.41 -4.69
C GLU A 149 -19.67 -1.15 -4.94
N GLN A 150 -19.98 -0.34 -5.96
CA GLN A 150 -21.34 -0.07 -6.43
C GLN A 150 -22.01 -1.30 -7.06
N TYR A 151 -21.23 -2.29 -7.50
CA TYR A 151 -21.72 -3.52 -8.09
C TYR A 151 -21.61 -4.68 -7.10
N ALA A 152 -22.74 -5.32 -6.79
CA ALA A 152 -22.82 -6.42 -5.82
C ALA A 152 -21.79 -7.54 -6.07
N ARG A 153 -21.53 -7.88 -7.35
CA ARG A 153 -20.56 -8.91 -7.73
C ARG A 153 -19.13 -8.63 -7.26
N TRP A 154 -18.75 -7.35 -7.20
CA TRP A 154 -17.42 -6.91 -6.80
C TRP A 154 -17.37 -6.60 -5.32
N ARG A 155 -18.40 -5.96 -4.77
CA ARG A 155 -18.48 -5.57 -3.36
C ARG A 155 -18.14 -6.71 -2.40
N GLN A 156 -18.65 -7.91 -2.65
CA GLN A 156 -18.39 -9.09 -1.83
C GLN A 156 -16.92 -9.56 -1.84
N LEU A 157 -16.13 -9.11 -2.82
CA LEU A 157 -14.72 -9.48 -2.99
C LEU A 157 -13.76 -8.43 -2.42
N LEU A 158 -14.26 -7.25 -2.06
CA LEU A 158 -13.45 -6.10 -1.66
C LEU A 158 -13.37 -6.01 -0.13
N HIS A 159 -12.17 -6.16 0.41
CA HIS A 159 -11.90 -6.14 1.86
C HIS A 159 -10.91 -5.02 2.18
N ASP A 160 -11.36 -4.00 2.92
CA ASP A 160 -10.54 -2.82 3.20
C ASP A 160 -9.31 -3.17 4.06
N LEU A 161 -8.13 -2.67 3.67
CA LEU A 161 -6.88 -2.80 4.43
C LEU A 161 -6.48 -1.49 5.12
N GLY A 162 -7.13 -0.37 4.79
CA GLY A 162 -6.75 0.95 5.27
C GLY A 162 -5.57 1.55 4.49
N THR A 163 -4.79 2.40 5.15
CA THR A 163 -3.69 3.16 4.53
C THR A 163 -2.33 2.58 4.88
N CYS A 164 -1.37 2.73 3.96
CA CYS A 164 0.04 2.42 4.23
C CYS A 164 0.95 3.47 3.58
N GLU A 165 2.07 3.77 4.23
CA GLU A 165 3.10 4.61 3.65
C GLU A 165 3.97 3.79 2.68
N VAL A 166 4.24 4.33 1.50
CA VAL A 166 5.05 3.71 0.46
C VAL A 166 6.26 4.58 0.13
N LYS A 167 7.15 4.08 -0.73
CA LYS A 167 8.39 4.78 -1.11
C LYS A 167 8.11 6.25 -1.47
N HIS A 168 9.00 7.13 -1.00
CA HIS A 168 8.92 8.59 -1.15
C HIS A 168 7.80 9.26 -0.33
N GLY A 169 7.39 8.68 0.80
CA GLY A 169 6.44 9.31 1.74
C GLY A 169 5.01 9.42 1.21
N VAL A 170 4.65 8.63 0.20
CA VAL A 170 3.30 8.63 -0.37
C VAL A 170 2.42 7.68 0.43
N THR A 171 1.25 8.14 0.87
CA THR A 171 0.28 7.28 1.54
C THR A 171 -0.71 6.71 0.52
N LEU A 172 -0.91 5.39 0.54
CA LEU A 172 -1.89 4.70 -0.30
C LEU A 172 -2.96 4.05 0.56
N ALA A 173 -4.22 4.29 0.22
CA ALA A 173 -5.35 3.50 0.73
C ALA A 173 -5.58 2.29 -0.18
N LEU A 174 -5.51 1.08 0.39
CA LEU A 174 -5.57 -0.18 -0.36
C LEU A 174 -6.72 -1.07 0.12
N VAL A 175 -7.22 -1.88 -0.81
CA VAL A 175 -8.25 -2.88 -0.59
C VAL A 175 -7.71 -4.22 -1.09
N ASN A 176 -7.91 -5.27 -0.30
CA ASN A 176 -7.59 -6.64 -0.69
C ASN A 176 -8.76 -7.24 -1.46
N LEU A 177 -8.49 -7.79 -2.65
CA LEU A 177 -9.48 -8.43 -3.50
C LEU A 177 -9.36 -9.95 -3.39
N TYR A 178 -10.32 -10.62 -2.76
CA TYR A 178 -10.34 -12.08 -2.65
C TYR A 178 -11.76 -12.65 -2.43
N SER A 179 -11.87 -13.96 -2.61
CA SER A 179 -13.00 -14.80 -2.17
C SER A 179 -12.47 -16.05 -1.48
N ASP A 180 -13.37 -16.92 -1.02
CA ASP A 180 -13.00 -18.23 -0.47
C ASP A 180 -12.19 -19.09 -1.43
N GLU A 181 -12.34 -18.84 -2.73
CA GLU A 181 -11.68 -19.61 -3.78
C GLU A 181 -10.39 -18.99 -4.29
N ILE A 182 -10.26 -17.66 -4.33
CA ILE A 182 -9.17 -16.98 -5.03
C ILE A 182 -8.66 -15.78 -4.26
N GLY A 183 -7.37 -15.48 -4.42
CA GLY A 183 -6.68 -14.45 -3.66
C GLY A 183 -6.12 -14.99 -2.35
N ASN A 184 -5.64 -14.07 -1.52
CA ASN A 184 -5.09 -14.36 -0.20
C ASN A 184 -5.86 -13.52 0.84
N PRO A 185 -6.60 -14.15 1.77
CA PRO A 185 -7.38 -13.43 2.79
C PRO A 185 -6.52 -12.87 3.93
N GLU A 186 -5.25 -13.26 4.04
CA GLU A 186 -4.37 -12.78 5.09
C GLU A 186 -4.13 -11.27 4.98
N VAL A 187 -3.88 -10.60 6.11
CA VAL A 187 -3.41 -9.21 6.08
C VAL A 187 -1.95 -9.20 5.62
N PRO A 188 -1.57 -8.40 4.60
CA PRO A 188 -0.18 -8.35 4.14
C PRO A 188 0.76 -7.89 5.26
N LYS A 189 2.00 -8.39 5.25
CA LYS A 189 3.02 -8.09 6.28
C LYS A 189 3.25 -6.61 6.50
N LYS A 190 3.11 -5.81 5.44
CA LYS A 190 3.30 -4.36 5.50
C LYS A 190 2.29 -3.68 6.44
N PHE A 191 1.04 -4.13 6.44
CA PHE A 191 -0.03 -3.58 7.27
C PHE A 191 0.03 -4.07 8.72
N LYS A 192 0.56 -5.28 8.96
CA LYS A 192 0.75 -5.83 10.32
C LYS A 192 1.71 -4.96 11.16
N GLY A 193 2.71 -4.35 10.54
CA GLY A 193 3.65 -3.45 11.22
C GLY A 193 3.04 -2.10 11.59
N ASP A 194 2.18 -1.56 10.73
CA ASP A 194 1.51 -0.28 10.94
C ASP A 194 0.39 -0.39 11.99
N GLU A 195 -0.41 -1.46 11.98
CA GLU A 195 -1.40 -1.72 13.04
C GLU A 195 -0.75 -1.86 14.43
N ALA A 196 0.40 -2.54 14.51
CA ALA A 196 1.12 -2.69 15.76
C ALA A 196 1.69 -1.35 16.25
N ARG A 197 2.08 -0.46 15.33
CA ARG A 197 2.56 0.88 15.63
C ARG A 197 1.42 1.81 16.05
N GLU A 198 0.29 1.78 15.36
CA GLU A 198 -0.91 2.54 15.72
C GLU A 198 -1.48 2.11 17.07
N LYS A 199 -1.63 0.80 17.32
CA LYS A 199 -2.04 0.28 18.64
C LYS A 199 -1.07 0.70 19.75
N LYS A 200 0.24 0.76 19.46
CA LYS A 200 1.25 1.22 20.43
C LYS A 200 1.17 2.73 20.66
N VAL A 201 0.94 3.54 19.63
CA VAL A 201 0.74 5.00 19.76
C VAL A 201 -0.53 5.30 20.52
N GLU A 202 -1.63 4.59 20.23
CA GLU A 202 -2.90 4.76 20.93
C GLU A 202 -2.81 4.32 22.40
N ALA A 203 -2.12 3.22 22.70
CA ALA A 203 -1.83 2.81 24.08
C ALA A 203 -0.93 3.83 24.82
N THR A 204 0.04 4.44 24.13
CA THR A 204 0.91 5.47 24.71
C THR A 204 0.15 6.78 24.94
N ALA A 205 -0.72 7.17 24.01
CA ALA A 205 -1.60 8.33 24.15
C ALA A 205 -2.65 8.13 25.25
N ALA A 206 -3.22 6.94 25.37
CA ALA A 206 -4.10 6.57 26.47
C ALA A 206 -3.38 6.63 27.83
N ALA A 207 -2.12 6.18 27.89
CA ALA A 207 -1.28 6.31 29.08
C ALA A 207 -0.91 7.77 29.42
N LEU A 208 -0.74 8.63 28.41
CA LEU A 208 -0.49 10.07 28.59
C LEU A 208 -1.75 10.85 29.01
N ARG A 209 -2.95 10.43 28.60
CA ARG A 209 -4.22 11.10 28.93
C ARG A 209 -4.54 11.15 30.43
N LYS A 210 -3.94 10.26 31.22
CA LYS A 210 -4.03 10.26 32.69
C LYS A 210 -2.67 10.52 33.33
N SER A 211 -1.93 11.52 32.84
CA SER A 211 -0.62 11.88 33.42
C SER A 211 -0.53 13.36 33.77
N ILE A 212 0.15 13.66 34.88
CA ILE A 212 0.44 15.03 35.33
C ILE A 212 1.93 15.11 35.67
N ALA A 213 2.62 16.08 35.07
CA ALA A 213 3.99 16.41 35.41
C ALA A 213 3.98 17.57 36.41
N VAL A 214 4.67 17.40 37.54
CA VAL A 214 4.89 18.49 38.50
C VAL A 214 6.31 18.98 38.30
N LEU A 215 6.44 20.14 37.65
CA LEU A 215 7.73 20.80 37.46
C LEU A 215 8.14 21.54 38.72
N PRO A 216 9.45 21.68 38.98
CA PRO A 216 9.86 22.37 40.19
C PRO A 216 9.48 23.83 40.22
N PHE A 217 9.07 24.26 41.40
CA PHE A 217 8.62 25.62 41.61
C PHE A 217 9.81 26.56 41.76
N GLU A 218 9.77 27.67 41.02
CA GLU A 218 10.74 28.73 41.16
C GLU A 218 10.38 29.59 42.38
N ASN A 219 11.36 29.83 43.25
CA ASN A 219 11.22 30.83 44.30
C ASN A 219 11.45 32.23 43.71
N LEU A 220 10.38 33.00 43.55
CA LEU A 220 10.44 34.37 43.03
C LEU A 220 10.71 35.43 44.13
N SER A 221 10.92 35.01 45.38
CA SER A 221 11.24 35.89 46.51
C SER A 221 12.74 36.11 46.64
N GLU A 222 13.14 37.29 47.14
CA GLU A 222 14.54 37.58 47.50
C GLU A 222 14.99 36.81 48.76
N ASP A 223 14.04 36.31 49.55
CA ASP A 223 14.34 35.50 50.73
C ASP A 223 14.68 34.05 50.34
N LYS A 224 15.93 33.66 50.61
CA LYS A 224 16.45 32.32 50.36
C LYS A 224 15.78 31.24 51.22
N ALA A 225 15.18 31.60 52.36
CA ALA A 225 14.44 30.64 53.20
C ALA A 225 13.20 30.08 52.47
N ASN A 226 12.61 30.84 51.53
CA ASN A 226 11.45 30.42 50.75
C ASN A 226 11.77 29.38 49.67
N ALA A 227 13.05 29.12 49.37
CA ALA A 227 13.44 28.07 48.43
C ALA A 227 13.11 26.68 48.99
N TYR A 228 13.41 26.44 50.27
CA TYR A 228 13.04 25.19 50.95
C TYR A 228 11.52 25.00 51.04
N PHE A 229 10.78 26.11 51.12
CA PHE A 229 9.32 26.07 51.10
C PHE A 229 8.79 25.65 49.73
N ALA A 230 9.34 26.18 48.63
CA ALA A 230 8.98 25.79 47.27
C ALA A 230 9.22 24.28 47.02
N ASP A 231 10.37 23.77 47.45
CA ASP A 231 10.69 22.34 47.38
C ASP A 231 9.73 21.49 48.22
N GLY A 232 9.41 21.92 49.44
CA GLY A 232 8.48 21.21 50.33
C GLY A 232 7.06 21.11 49.76
N ILE A 233 6.56 22.20 49.18
CA ILE A 233 5.23 22.20 48.52
C ILE A 233 5.23 21.30 47.29
N GLN A 234 6.30 21.29 46.51
CA GLN A 234 6.42 20.40 45.35
C GLN A 234 6.34 18.92 45.76
N GLU A 235 7.08 18.51 46.79
CA GLU A 235 7.06 17.15 47.33
C GLU A 235 5.68 16.76 47.90
N GLU A 236 4.98 17.69 48.56
CA GLU A 236 3.64 17.45 49.05
C GLU A 236 2.64 17.23 47.90
N ILE A 237 2.71 18.04 46.83
CA ILE A 237 1.85 17.91 45.66
C ILE A 237 2.12 16.57 44.95
N LEU A 238 3.40 16.20 44.75
CA LEU A 238 3.78 14.90 44.19
C LEU A 238 3.21 13.74 45.01
N THR A 239 3.32 13.82 46.34
CA THR A 239 2.82 12.80 47.27
C THR A 239 1.29 12.69 47.26
N ARG A 240 0.57 13.80 47.09
CA ARG A 240 -0.90 13.78 47.01
C ARG A 240 -1.37 13.21 45.67
N LEU A 241 -0.75 13.62 44.57
CA LEU A 241 -1.11 13.16 43.23
C LEU A 241 -0.80 11.68 43.02
N SER A 242 0.26 11.15 43.63
CA SER A 242 0.64 9.73 43.52
C SER A 242 -0.35 8.76 44.15
N ARG A 243 -1.26 9.25 45.01
CA ARG A 243 -2.33 8.44 45.64
C ARG A 243 -3.52 8.20 44.71
N ILE A 244 -3.58 8.87 43.57
CA ILE A 244 -4.64 8.68 42.58
C ILE A 244 -4.23 7.49 41.70
N GLY A 245 -4.81 6.31 41.96
CA GLY A 245 -4.34 5.04 41.39
C GLY A 245 -4.32 4.96 39.86
N ASP A 246 -5.10 5.80 39.18
CA ASP A 246 -5.20 5.86 37.72
C ASP A 246 -4.34 6.99 37.09
N LEU A 247 -3.63 7.78 37.90
CA LEU A 247 -2.88 8.96 37.48
C LEU A 247 -1.37 8.71 37.50
N LYS A 248 -0.72 8.82 36.34
CA LYS A 248 0.74 8.76 36.23
C LYS A 248 1.35 10.12 36.59
N VAL A 249 2.05 10.18 37.72
CA VAL A 249 2.76 11.39 38.17
C VAL A 249 4.22 11.34 37.71
N ILE A 250 4.69 12.41 37.06
CA ILE A 250 6.07 12.53 36.57
C ILE A 250 6.78 13.65 37.33
N SER A 251 7.96 13.36 37.89
CA SER A 251 8.83 14.30 38.60
C SER A 251 10.21 14.40 37.97
N ARG A 252 11.03 15.40 38.33
CA ARG A 252 12.39 15.61 37.80
C ARG A 252 13.34 14.41 38.04
N THR A 253 13.02 13.52 38.98
CA THR A 253 13.81 12.33 39.36
C THR A 253 13.25 11.00 38.82
N SER A 254 12.13 11.01 38.09
CA SER A 254 11.60 9.81 37.44
C SER A 254 12.50 9.43 36.26
N THR A 255 13.28 8.35 36.43
CA THR A 255 13.93 7.62 35.33
C THR A 255 12.97 6.64 34.68
#